data_AF-F7H8R3-F1
#
_entry.id   AF-F7H8R3-F1
#
_cell.length_a   1.000
_cell.length_b   1.000
_cell.length_c   1.000
_cell.angle_alpha   90.00
_cell.angle_beta   90.00
_cell.angle_gamma   90.00
#
_symmetry.space_group_name_H-M   'P 1'
#
loop_
_entity.id
_entity.type
_entity.pdbx_description
1 polymer ?
#
loop_
_entity_poly.entity_id
_entity_poly.type
_entity_poly.pdbx_seq_one_letter_code
_entity_poly.pdbx_strand_id
1 'polypeptide(L)'
;MESGAYGAAKAGGSFDLRRFLTQPQVVTRAVCLVFALIVFSCIYGEGYSNTHESKQMYCVFNHNEDACRYGSAIGVLAFLASAFFLVVDVYFPQISSATDRKYLVIGDLLFSALWTFLWFVGFCFLTNQWAVTNPADVLVGAGSARAAITFSFFSIFSWGALAFLAYQRYKAGVDDFIQNYVDPTPDPSTAYASYPSASVDNYQQPPFTQNVESTEGYQPPPVY
;
A
#
# COMPACT_ATOMS: atom_id res chain seq x y z
N MET A 1 9.18 -20.61 14.78
CA MET A 1 8.19 -20.46 13.70
C MET A 1 8.23 -19.02 13.26
N GLU A 2 8.88 -18.77 12.14
CA GLU A 2 8.95 -17.45 11.51
C GLU A 2 7.54 -17.07 11.06
N SER A 3 7.12 -15.86 11.41
CA SER A 3 5.81 -15.35 11.00
C SER A 3 5.87 -15.07 9.51
N GLY A 4 5.10 -15.82 8.71
CA GLY A 4 4.91 -15.57 7.28
C GLY A 4 4.39 -14.16 7.00
N ALA A 5 4.61 -13.66 5.79
CA ALA A 5 4.22 -12.31 5.36
C ALA A 5 2.70 -12.06 5.44
N TYR A 6 1.88 -13.13 5.45
CA TYR A 6 0.45 -13.10 5.75
C TYR A 6 0.07 -13.78 7.06
N GLY A 7 1.03 -14.27 7.84
CA GLY A 7 0.80 -14.87 9.14
C GLY A 7 0.04 -13.92 10.06
N ALA A 8 -1.00 -14.43 10.72
CA ALA A 8 -1.74 -13.69 11.73
C ALA A 8 -0.76 -13.23 12.80
N ALA A 9 -0.50 -11.92 12.88
CA ALA A 9 0.18 -11.38 14.04
C ALA A 9 -0.74 -11.69 15.23
N LYS A 10 -0.21 -12.37 16.26
CA LYS A 10 -0.90 -12.45 17.54
C LYS A 10 -1.16 -11.00 17.97
N ALA A 11 -2.43 -10.58 17.93
CA ALA A 11 -2.84 -9.27 18.40
C ALA A 11 -2.41 -9.14 19.87
N GLY A 12 -1.56 -8.15 20.19
CA GLY A 12 -1.11 -7.92 21.57
C GLY A 12 0.30 -7.34 21.76
N GLY A 13 1.11 -7.16 20.71
CA GLY A 13 2.41 -6.48 20.84
C GLY A 13 2.26 -4.96 21.00
N SER A 14 3.03 -4.33 21.89
CA SER A 14 3.10 -2.87 22.00
C SER A 14 3.55 -2.26 20.66
N PHE A 15 2.84 -1.23 20.18
CA PHE A 15 3.25 -0.50 18.99
C PHE A 15 4.63 0.14 19.19
N ASP A 16 5.65 -0.38 18.51
CA ASP A 16 6.99 0.19 18.51
C ASP A 16 7.12 1.19 17.36
N LEU A 17 6.91 2.47 17.69
CA LEU A 17 7.00 3.58 16.74
C LEU A 17 8.37 3.61 16.03
N ARG A 18 9.46 3.26 16.71
CA ARG A 18 10.80 3.28 16.10
C ARG A 18 10.90 2.20 15.02
N ARG A 19 10.45 0.98 15.32
CA ARG A 19 10.46 -0.12 14.35
C ARG A 19 9.56 0.16 13.14
N PHE A 20 8.41 0.82 13.35
CA PHE A 20 7.53 1.27 12.27
C PHE A 20 8.19 2.34 11.38
N LEU A 21 8.79 3.37 11.99
CA LEU A 21 9.50 4.44 11.27
C LEU A 21 10.78 3.96 10.57
N THR A 22 11.29 2.77 10.90
CA THR A 22 12.44 2.17 10.20
C THR A 22 12.02 1.27 9.04
N GLN A 23 10.73 1.01 8.84
CA GLN A 23 10.28 0.20 7.71
C GLN A 23 10.51 0.97 6.40
N PRO A 24 11.22 0.37 5.42
CA PRO A 24 11.59 1.07 4.19
C PRO A 24 10.37 1.55 3.40
N GLN A 25 9.26 0.79 3.44
CA GLN A 25 8.00 1.18 2.80
C GLN A 25 7.40 2.46 3.42
N VAL A 26 7.36 2.54 4.75
CA VAL A 26 6.81 3.70 5.47
C VAL A 26 7.66 4.95 5.24
N VAL A 27 8.99 4.81 5.30
CA VAL A 27 9.91 5.93 5.04
C VAL A 27 9.75 6.43 3.61
N THR A 28 9.75 5.52 2.62
CA THR A 28 9.57 5.88 1.21
C THR A 28 8.22 6.55 0.99
N ARG A 29 7.16 6.08 1.66
CA ARG A 29 5.83 6.69 1.61
C ARG A 29 5.81 8.09 2.20
N ALA A 30 6.46 8.31 3.34
CA ALA A 30 6.58 9.65 3.92
C ALA A 30 7.32 10.61 2.97
N VAL A 31 8.37 10.14 2.28
CA VAL A 31 9.07 10.91 1.25
C VAL A 31 8.14 11.25 0.07
N CYS A 32 7.38 10.27 -0.45
CA CYS A 32 6.39 10.50 -1.51
C CYS A 32 5.34 11.54 -1.10
N LEU A 33 4.86 11.48 0.14
CA LEU A 33 3.90 12.42 0.71
C LEU A 33 4.47 13.84 0.77
N VAL A 34 5.72 14.00 1.24
CA VAL A 34 6.40 15.30 1.32
C VAL A 34 6.62 15.87 -0.07
N PHE A 35 7.09 15.08 -1.03
CA PHE A 35 7.29 15.56 -2.40
C PHE A 35 5.98 16.01 -3.05
N ALA A 36 4.91 15.22 -2.91
CA ALA A 36 3.58 15.60 -3.37
C ALA A 36 3.11 16.92 -2.75
N LEU A 37 3.31 17.08 -1.43
CA LEU A 37 2.99 18.30 -0.70
C LEU A 37 3.74 19.51 -1.26
N ILE A 38 5.04 19.37 -1.52
CA ILE A 38 5.84 20.46 -2.08
C ILE A 38 5.31 20.85 -3.46
N VAL A 39 5.05 19.89 -4.35
CA VAL A 39 4.59 20.18 -5.73
C VAL A 39 3.28 20.97 -5.72
N PHE A 40 2.21 20.47 -5.07
CA PHE A 40 0.94 21.18 -5.12
C PHE A 40 1.03 22.51 -4.36
N SER A 41 1.78 22.60 -3.26
CA SER A 41 1.91 23.84 -2.49
C SER A 41 2.64 24.92 -3.28
N CYS A 42 3.69 24.57 -4.02
CA CYS A 42 4.38 25.50 -4.92
C CYS A 42 3.44 26.03 -6.02
N ILE A 43 2.58 25.17 -6.58
CA ILE A 43 1.63 25.56 -7.62
C ILE A 43 0.50 26.43 -7.06
N TYR A 44 -0.07 26.11 -5.89
CA TYR A 44 -1.11 26.94 -5.28
C TYR A 44 -0.58 28.27 -4.73
N GLY A 45 0.63 28.27 -4.18
CA GLY A 45 1.22 29.46 -3.58
C GLY A 45 1.68 30.48 -4.62
N GLU A 46 2.45 30.04 -5.62
CA GLU A 46 3.09 30.93 -6.59
C GLU A 46 3.01 30.40 -8.03
N GLY A 47 2.18 29.38 -8.30
CA GLY A 47 1.98 28.87 -9.66
C GLY A 47 1.10 29.78 -10.51
N TYR A 48 0.49 30.80 -9.94
CA TYR A 48 -0.34 31.80 -10.62
C TYR A 48 0.28 33.19 -10.44
N SER A 49 0.61 33.84 -11.55
CA SER A 49 1.24 35.17 -11.57
C SER A 49 0.55 36.07 -12.58
N ASN A 50 0.64 37.38 -12.37
CA ASN A 50 0.08 38.37 -13.28
C ASN A 50 1.20 39.01 -14.11
N THR A 51 0.88 39.40 -15.35
CA THR A 51 1.83 40.12 -16.21
C THR A 51 1.93 41.61 -15.81
N HIS A 52 2.94 42.32 -16.30
CA HIS A 52 3.11 43.76 -16.05
C HIS A 52 1.94 44.61 -16.58
N GLU A 53 1.21 44.11 -17.57
CA GLU A 53 0.16 44.84 -18.28
C GLU A 53 -1.26 44.52 -17.76
N SER A 54 -1.43 43.40 -17.07
CA SER A 54 -2.75 42.91 -16.64
C SER A 54 -2.77 42.52 -15.17
N LYS A 55 -3.91 42.75 -14.52
CA LYS A 55 -4.19 42.24 -13.16
C LYS A 55 -4.70 40.79 -13.17
N GLN A 56 -4.93 40.20 -14.34
CA GLN A 56 -5.36 38.82 -14.46
C GLN A 56 -4.20 37.89 -14.11
N MET A 57 -4.48 36.89 -13.27
CA MET A 57 -3.54 35.84 -12.92
C MET A 57 -3.60 34.73 -13.97
N TYR A 58 -2.43 34.24 -14.36
CA TYR A 58 -2.26 33.13 -15.29
C TYR A 58 -1.33 32.09 -14.68
N CYS A 59 -1.50 30.85 -15.08
CA CYS A 59 -0.54 29.80 -14.76
C CYS A 59 0.88 30.19 -15.22
N VAL A 60 1.85 30.04 -14.33
CA VAL A 60 3.27 30.37 -14.53
C VAL A 60 3.92 29.52 -15.64
N PHE A 61 3.33 28.37 -15.95
CA PHE A 61 3.76 27.50 -17.04
C PHE A 61 3.11 27.95 -18.35
N ASN A 62 3.75 28.89 -19.06
CA ASN A 62 3.38 29.34 -20.41
C ASN A 62 1.89 29.78 -20.54
N HIS A 63 1.33 30.37 -19.48
CA HIS A 63 -0.09 30.74 -19.40
C HIS A 63 -1.07 29.57 -19.70
N ASN A 64 -0.59 28.34 -19.58
CA ASN A 64 -1.36 27.14 -19.85
C ASN A 64 -2.00 26.65 -18.55
N GLU A 65 -3.28 26.95 -18.38
CA GLU A 65 -4.05 26.53 -17.21
C GLU A 65 -4.05 25.03 -16.98
N ASP A 66 -3.97 24.22 -18.04
CA ASP A 66 -3.96 22.77 -17.90
C ASP A 66 -2.67 22.27 -17.24
N ALA A 67 -1.54 23.01 -17.33
CA ALA A 67 -0.30 22.65 -16.65
C ALA A 67 -0.41 22.80 -15.13
N CYS A 68 -0.88 23.94 -14.65
CA CYS A 68 -1.09 24.16 -13.21
C CYS A 68 -2.20 23.26 -12.66
N ARG A 69 -3.29 23.06 -13.40
CA ARG A 69 -4.38 22.15 -13.02
C ARG A 69 -3.90 20.70 -12.95
N TYR A 70 -3.12 20.26 -13.93
CA TYR A 70 -2.52 18.92 -13.93
C TYR A 70 -1.62 18.73 -12.71
N GLY A 71 -0.63 19.61 -12.51
CA GLY A 71 0.34 19.47 -11.43
C GLY A 71 -0.30 19.53 -10.04
N SER A 72 -1.26 20.44 -9.83
CA SER A 72 -2.00 20.54 -8.57
C SER A 72 -2.89 19.32 -8.32
N ALA A 73 -3.66 18.85 -9.32
CA ALA A 73 -4.52 17.68 -9.17
C ALA A 73 -3.73 16.41 -8.88
N ILE A 74 -2.67 16.13 -9.65
CA ILE A 74 -1.81 14.98 -9.42
C ILE A 74 -1.13 15.07 -8.05
N GLY A 75 -0.63 16.25 -7.65
CA GLY A 75 -0.01 16.44 -6.34
C GLY A 75 -0.98 16.25 -5.17
N VAL A 76 -2.19 16.81 -5.21
CA VAL A 76 -3.18 16.67 -4.13
C VAL A 76 -3.66 15.23 -4.02
N LEU A 77 -3.98 14.57 -5.13
CA LEU A 77 -4.41 13.18 -5.14
C LEU A 77 -3.28 12.25 -4.66
N ALA A 78 -2.02 12.52 -5.05
CA ALA A 78 -0.84 11.80 -4.54
C ALA A 78 -0.75 11.89 -3.02
N PHE A 79 -0.90 13.11 -2.48
CA PHE A 79 -0.81 13.38 -1.05
C PHE A 79 -1.89 12.65 -0.26
N LEU A 80 -3.15 12.76 -0.70
CA LEU A 80 -4.28 12.10 -0.04
C LEU A 80 -4.16 10.58 -0.09
N ALA A 81 -3.81 10.02 -1.26
CA ALA A 81 -3.62 8.59 -1.40
C ALA A 81 -2.44 8.09 -0.56
N SER A 82 -1.31 8.81 -0.57
CA SER A 82 -0.15 8.47 0.26
C SER A 82 -0.47 8.53 1.76
N ALA A 83 -1.28 9.50 2.20
CA ALA A 83 -1.74 9.58 3.59
C ALA A 83 -2.67 8.41 3.94
N PHE A 84 -3.62 8.08 3.07
CA PHE A 84 -4.50 6.91 3.23
C PHE A 84 -3.70 5.61 3.35
N PHE A 85 -2.78 5.37 2.41
CA PHE A 85 -1.96 4.17 2.41
C PHE A 85 -0.98 4.13 3.60
N LEU A 86 -0.53 5.28 4.11
CA LEU A 86 0.25 5.34 5.36
C LEU A 86 -0.59 4.87 6.56
N VAL A 87 -1.86 5.30 6.64
CA VAL A 87 -2.80 4.79 7.65
C VAL A 87 -3.00 3.28 7.49
N VAL A 88 -3.14 2.78 6.25
CA VAL A 88 -3.21 1.35 5.99
C VAL A 88 -1.97 0.62 6.50
N ASP A 89 -0.75 1.15 6.30
CA ASP A 89 0.47 0.53 6.82
C ASP A 89 0.47 0.43 8.35
N VAL A 90 -0.02 1.45 9.05
CA VAL A 90 -0.14 1.46 10.52
C VAL A 90 -1.03 0.33 11.00
N TYR A 91 -2.18 0.11 10.35
CA TYR A 91 -3.15 -0.91 10.75
C TYR A 91 -2.90 -2.28 10.12
N PHE A 92 -2.03 -2.38 9.12
CA PHE A 92 -1.79 -3.63 8.39
C PHE A 92 -1.48 -4.84 9.29
N PRO A 93 -0.65 -4.72 10.35
CA PRO A 93 -0.39 -5.86 11.25
C PRO A 93 -1.64 -6.36 11.97
N GLN A 94 -2.63 -5.50 12.20
CA GLN A 94 -3.86 -5.82 12.92
C GLN A 94 -4.92 -6.50 12.04
N ILE A 95 -4.79 -6.42 10.71
CA ILE A 95 -5.73 -7.05 9.77
C ILE A 95 -5.59 -8.58 9.88
N SER A 96 -6.64 -9.33 10.21
CA SER A 96 -6.57 -10.80 10.32
C SER A 96 -6.80 -11.52 8.99
N SER A 97 -7.54 -10.90 8.07
CA SER A 97 -7.90 -11.47 6.76
C SER A 97 -6.71 -11.42 5.79
N ALA A 98 -6.24 -12.60 5.35
CA ALA A 98 -5.20 -12.71 4.33
C ALA A 98 -5.67 -12.14 2.97
N THR A 99 -6.95 -12.27 2.66
CA THR A 99 -7.57 -11.74 1.44
C THR A 99 -7.51 -10.21 1.40
N ASP A 100 -7.84 -9.56 2.51
CA ASP A 100 -7.83 -8.09 2.59
C ASP A 100 -6.41 -7.55 2.50
N ARG A 101 -5.46 -8.19 3.20
CA ARG A 101 -4.03 -7.88 3.09
C ARG A 101 -3.54 -7.97 1.65
N LYS A 102 -3.91 -9.04 0.92
CA LYS A 102 -3.54 -9.21 -0.49
C LYS A 102 -4.10 -8.09 -1.37
N TYR A 103 -5.39 -7.76 -1.24
CA TYR A 103 -6.00 -6.69 -2.04
C TYR A 103 -5.41 -5.32 -1.74
N LEU A 104 -5.09 -5.03 -0.48
CA LEU A 104 -4.43 -3.77 -0.10
C LEU A 104 -3.03 -3.67 -0.70
N VAL A 105 -2.24 -4.74 -0.68
CA VAL A 105 -0.89 -4.77 -1.28
C VAL A 105 -0.97 -4.63 -2.81
N ILE A 106 -1.92 -5.30 -3.47
CA ILE A 106 -2.13 -5.16 -4.92
C ILE A 106 -2.58 -3.73 -5.27
N GLY A 107 -3.52 -3.18 -4.51
CA GLY A 107 -3.99 -1.81 -4.69
C GLY A 107 -2.87 -0.80 -4.56
N ASP A 108 -2.04 -0.92 -3.53
CA ASP A 108 -0.86 -0.09 -3.31
C ASP A 108 0.16 -0.21 -4.45
N LEU A 109 0.44 -1.43 -4.92
CA LEU A 109 1.33 -1.68 -6.04
C LEU A 109 0.83 -0.99 -7.33
N LEU A 110 -0.43 -1.22 -7.70
CA LEU A 110 -1.02 -0.66 -8.92
C LEU A 110 -1.09 0.85 -8.85
N PHE A 111 -1.54 1.39 -7.70
CA PHE A 111 -1.60 2.82 -7.49
C PHE A 111 -0.22 3.44 -7.58
N SER A 112 0.78 2.85 -6.92
CA SER A 112 2.16 3.36 -6.94
C SER A 112 2.79 3.33 -8.34
N ALA A 113 2.55 2.27 -9.10
CA ALA A 113 3.03 2.15 -10.48
C ALA A 113 2.37 3.18 -11.41
N LEU A 114 1.04 3.35 -11.30
CA LEU A 114 0.30 4.36 -12.06
C LEU A 114 0.79 5.77 -11.71
N TRP A 115 0.98 6.06 -10.42
CA TRP A 115 1.42 7.37 -9.98
C TRP A 115 2.85 7.69 -10.41
N THR A 116 3.73 6.69 -10.46
CA THR A 116 5.07 6.82 -11.05
C THR A 116 4.99 7.30 -12.50
N PHE A 117 4.12 6.68 -13.29
CA PHE A 117 3.91 7.08 -14.68
C PHE A 117 3.32 8.49 -14.80
N LEU A 118 2.33 8.84 -13.96
CA LEU A 118 1.76 10.18 -13.95
C LEU A 118 2.78 11.24 -13.53
N TRP A 119 3.65 10.96 -12.56
CA TRP A 119 4.75 11.88 -12.21
C TRP A 119 5.73 12.06 -13.37
N PHE A 120 6.01 11.01 -14.14
CA PHE A 120 6.85 11.13 -15.34
C PHE A 120 6.19 12.00 -16.41
N VAL A 121 4.91 11.77 -16.72
CA VAL A 121 4.15 12.62 -17.66
C VAL A 121 4.10 14.06 -17.17
N GLY A 122 3.84 14.28 -15.88
CA GLY A 122 3.83 15.59 -15.25
C GLY A 122 5.16 16.32 -15.35
N PHE A 123 6.25 15.64 -15.02
CA PHE A 123 7.59 16.19 -15.15
C PHE A 123 7.87 16.64 -16.60
N CYS A 124 7.62 15.76 -17.58
CA CYS A 124 7.80 16.09 -18.99
C CYS A 124 6.92 17.27 -19.43
N PHE A 125 5.65 17.27 -19.03
CA PHE A 125 4.68 18.29 -19.40
C PHE A 125 5.02 19.66 -18.79
N LEU A 126 5.25 19.74 -17.48
CA LEU A 126 5.61 20.97 -16.79
C LEU A 126 6.95 21.51 -17.29
N THR A 127 7.95 20.64 -17.53
CA THR A 127 9.24 21.07 -18.08
C THR A 127 9.10 21.63 -19.48
N ASN A 128 8.29 21.00 -20.34
CA ASN A 128 8.05 21.50 -21.69
C ASN A 128 7.38 22.87 -21.67
N GLN A 129 6.33 23.05 -20.85
CA GLN A 129 5.66 24.35 -20.73
C GLN A 129 6.61 25.40 -20.12
N TRP A 130 7.41 25.03 -19.13
CA TRP A 130 8.41 25.92 -18.55
C TRP A 130 9.48 26.35 -19.56
N ALA A 131 9.94 25.45 -20.43
CA ALA A 131 10.96 25.74 -21.43
C ALA A 131 10.52 26.76 -22.48
N VAL A 132 9.22 26.82 -22.79
CA VAL A 132 8.64 27.78 -23.75
C VAL A 132 8.06 29.03 -23.06
N THR A 133 8.11 29.10 -21.73
CA THR A 133 7.60 30.26 -20.98
C THR A 133 8.49 31.47 -21.22
N ASN A 134 7.87 32.61 -21.54
CA ASN A 134 8.60 33.87 -21.72
C ASN A 134 9.10 34.39 -20.35
N PRO A 135 10.40 34.68 -20.18
CA PRO A 135 10.94 35.20 -18.92
C PRO A 135 10.29 36.51 -18.44
N ALA A 136 9.78 37.34 -19.36
CA ALA A 136 9.10 38.59 -19.02
C ALA A 136 7.74 38.38 -18.33
N ASP A 137 7.14 37.20 -18.50
CA ASP A 137 5.83 36.86 -17.91
C ASP A 137 5.96 36.29 -16.49
N VAL A 138 7.19 35.98 -16.04
CA VAL A 138 7.46 35.38 -14.72
C VAL A 138 8.01 36.43 -13.75
N LEU A 139 7.13 37.29 -13.22
CA LEU A 139 7.52 38.29 -12.21
C LEU A 139 7.86 37.64 -10.86
N VAL A 140 7.05 36.67 -10.44
CA VAL A 140 7.15 35.93 -9.18
C VAL A 140 6.77 34.47 -9.45
N GLY A 141 7.41 33.52 -8.75
CA GLY A 141 7.09 32.10 -8.88
C GLY A 141 8.07 31.26 -9.72
N ALA A 142 9.13 31.84 -10.29
CA ALA A 142 10.16 31.07 -10.99
C ALA A 142 10.83 30.02 -10.09
N GLY A 143 11.06 30.36 -8.81
CA GLY A 143 11.57 29.42 -7.81
C GLY A 143 10.60 28.29 -7.53
N SER A 144 9.33 28.62 -7.29
CA SER A 144 8.26 27.64 -7.04
C SER A 144 7.97 26.75 -8.26
N ALA A 145 7.98 27.29 -9.48
CA ALA A 145 7.82 26.51 -10.72
C ALA A 145 8.95 25.50 -10.89
N ARG A 146 10.21 25.94 -10.71
CA ARG A 146 11.39 25.06 -10.77
C ARG A 146 11.37 24.01 -9.65
N ALA A 147 10.94 24.37 -8.45
CA ALA A 147 10.75 23.44 -7.35
C ALA A 147 9.69 22.39 -7.71
N ALA A 148 8.51 22.80 -8.18
CA ALA A 148 7.45 21.90 -8.62
C ALA A 148 7.94 20.90 -9.69
N ILE A 149 8.70 21.37 -10.69
CA ILE A 149 9.33 20.48 -11.70
C ILE A 149 10.32 19.50 -11.05
N THR A 150 11.22 20.01 -10.20
CA THR A 150 12.29 19.21 -9.58
C THR A 150 11.72 18.13 -8.66
N PHE A 151 10.74 18.47 -7.83
CA PHE A 151 10.08 17.51 -6.95
C PHE A 151 9.15 16.56 -7.71
N SER A 152 8.60 16.96 -8.87
CA SER A 152 7.93 16.03 -9.77
C SER A 152 8.90 14.97 -10.32
N PHE A 153 10.11 15.38 -10.72
CA PHE A 153 11.17 14.45 -11.15
C PHE A 153 11.57 13.46 -10.05
N PHE A 154 11.83 13.95 -8.83
CA PHE A 154 12.18 13.07 -7.71
C PHE A 154 11.02 12.14 -7.32
N SER A 155 9.78 12.59 -7.50
CA SER A 155 8.60 11.76 -7.26
C SER A 155 8.54 10.52 -8.17
N ILE A 156 9.10 10.58 -9.38
CA ILE A 156 9.18 9.39 -10.26
C ILE A 156 9.94 8.27 -9.56
N PHE A 157 11.11 8.57 -9.01
CA PHE A 157 11.94 7.56 -8.33
C PHE A 157 11.36 7.12 -7.00
N SER A 158 10.79 8.05 -6.21
CA SER A 158 10.23 7.69 -4.90
C SER A 158 8.99 6.80 -5.04
N TRP A 159 8.09 7.13 -5.98
CA TRP A 159 6.92 6.30 -6.27
C TRP A 159 7.30 4.99 -6.93
N GLY A 160 8.34 4.98 -7.79
CA GLY A 160 8.89 3.75 -8.37
C GLY A 160 9.49 2.83 -7.31
N ALA A 161 10.21 3.38 -6.34
CA ALA A 161 10.70 2.63 -5.19
C ALA A 161 9.55 2.10 -4.32
N LEU A 162 8.49 2.88 -4.11
CA LEU A 162 7.30 2.45 -3.38
C LEU A 162 6.60 1.29 -4.09
N ALA A 163 6.46 1.36 -5.42
CA ALA A 163 5.92 0.27 -6.24
C ALA A 163 6.80 -0.99 -6.15
N PHE A 164 8.12 -0.85 -6.21
CA PHE A 164 9.04 -1.98 -6.05
C PHE A 164 8.92 -2.65 -4.68
N LEU A 165 8.85 -1.87 -3.59
CA LEU A 165 8.66 -2.39 -2.25
C LEU A 165 7.30 -3.09 -2.10
N ALA A 166 6.24 -2.52 -2.65
CA ALA A 166 4.92 -3.16 -2.70
C ALA A 166 4.95 -4.47 -3.50
N TYR A 167 5.69 -4.52 -4.60
CA TYR A 167 5.89 -5.74 -5.38
C TYR A 167 6.64 -6.82 -4.60
N GLN A 168 7.71 -6.46 -3.88
CA GLN A 168 8.41 -7.40 -3.01
C GLN A 168 7.50 -7.98 -1.93
N ARG A 169 6.66 -7.14 -1.32
CA ARG A 169 5.66 -7.55 -0.33
C ARG A 169 4.60 -8.46 -0.93
N TYR A 170 4.13 -8.15 -2.13
CA TYR A 170 3.19 -9.00 -2.88
C TYR A 170 3.81 -10.39 -3.12
N LYS A 171 5.04 -10.42 -3.63
CA LYS A 171 5.76 -11.66 -3.93
C LYS A 171 5.98 -12.50 -2.67
N ALA A 172 6.50 -11.91 -1.60
CA ALA A 172 6.68 -12.60 -0.32
C ALA A 172 5.37 -13.20 0.20
N GLY A 173 4.26 -12.50 -0.01
CA GLY A 173 2.94 -13.02 0.32
C GLY A 173 2.49 -14.19 -0.56
N VAL A 174 2.74 -14.14 -1.87
CA VAL A 174 2.43 -15.25 -2.79
C VAL A 174 3.26 -16.48 -2.44
N ASP A 175 4.54 -16.29 -2.13
CA ASP A 175 5.46 -17.37 -1.74
C ASP A 175 4.98 -18.05 -0.44
N ASP A 176 4.55 -17.27 0.56
CA ASP A 176 3.94 -17.77 1.81
C ASP A 176 2.66 -18.58 1.55
N PHE A 177 1.79 -18.13 0.63
CA PHE A 177 0.60 -18.88 0.24
C PHE A 177 0.94 -20.22 -0.42
N ILE A 178 1.93 -20.24 -1.32
CA ILE A 178 2.36 -21.47 -2.00
C ILE A 178 2.94 -22.47 -0.98
N GLN A 179 3.80 -22.03 -0.07
CA GLN A 179 4.40 -22.91 0.94
C GLN A 179 3.37 -23.52 1.89
N ASN A 180 2.30 -22.79 2.23
CA ASN A 180 1.25 -23.29 3.11
C ASN A 180 0.19 -24.16 2.40
N TYR A 181 0.08 -24.08 1.06
CA TYR A 181 -0.86 -24.87 0.26
C TYR A 181 -0.25 -26.15 -0.34
N VAL A 182 1.07 -26.19 -0.51
CA VAL A 182 1.78 -27.45 -0.82
C VAL A 182 1.71 -28.32 0.43
N ASP A 183 0.77 -29.26 0.44
CA ASP A 183 0.73 -30.39 1.37
C ASP A 183 2.17 -30.92 1.50
N PRO A 184 2.72 -31.09 2.73
CA PRO A 184 4.01 -31.74 2.86
C PRO A 184 3.81 -33.14 2.31
N THR A 185 4.18 -33.33 1.04
CA THR A 185 4.29 -34.66 0.46
C THR A 185 5.20 -35.39 1.44
N PRO A 186 4.72 -36.47 2.10
CA PRO A 186 5.58 -37.23 2.97
C PRO A 186 6.74 -37.66 2.10
N ASP A 187 7.92 -37.15 2.43
CA ASP A 187 9.13 -37.50 1.74
C ASP A 187 9.19 -39.05 1.72
N PRO A 188 9.27 -39.72 0.55
CA PRO A 188 9.31 -41.18 0.53
C PRO A 188 10.55 -41.73 1.26
N SER A 189 11.52 -40.88 1.61
CA SER A 189 12.63 -41.18 2.54
C SER A 189 12.24 -41.25 4.01
N THR A 190 11.05 -40.79 4.41
CA THR A 190 10.45 -41.10 5.71
C THR A 190 9.64 -42.40 5.63
N ALA A 191 10.21 -43.40 4.95
CA ALA A 191 9.77 -44.77 5.07
C ALA A 191 9.79 -45.17 6.55
N TYR A 192 8.60 -45.34 7.12
CA TYR A 192 8.31 -46.06 8.35
C TYR A 192 9.40 -45.94 9.43
N ALA A 193 9.26 -44.98 10.34
CA ALA A 193 9.71 -45.25 11.71
C ALA A 193 8.92 -46.48 12.19
N SER A 194 9.55 -47.65 12.12
CA SER A 194 9.00 -48.88 12.67
C SER A 194 8.70 -48.64 14.15
N TYR A 195 7.42 -48.60 14.49
CA TYR A 195 6.99 -48.70 15.88
C TYR A 195 7.61 -49.97 16.48
N PRO A 196 8.20 -49.93 17.68
CA PRO A 196 8.53 -51.16 18.37
C PRO A 196 7.21 -51.91 18.57
N SER A 197 7.20 -53.18 18.17
CA SER A 197 6.05 -54.08 18.32
C SER A 197 5.60 -54.08 19.78
N ALA A 198 4.58 -53.27 20.08
CA ALA A 198 3.80 -53.40 21.27
C ALA A 198 2.80 -54.51 20.99
N SER A 199 2.86 -55.53 21.84
CA SER A 199 1.97 -56.67 21.92
C SER A 199 0.52 -56.29 21.67
N VAL A 200 -0.11 -57.09 20.80
CA VAL A 200 -1.55 -57.21 20.56
C VAL A 200 -2.36 -56.95 21.82
N ASP A 201 -3.10 -55.85 21.88
CA ASP A 201 -4.43 -55.85 22.50
C ASP A 201 -5.24 -54.59 22.15
N ASN A 202 -6.44 -54.87 21.61
CA ASN A 202 -7.67 -54.08 21.69
C ASN A 202 -7.64 -52.58 21.35
N TYR A 203 -8.22 -52.22 20.20
CA TYR A 203 -9.42 -51.36 20.08
C TYR A 203 -9.63 -51.04 18.59
N GLN A 204 -10.32 -51.95 17.89
CA GLN A 204 -10.92 -51.68 16.58
C GLN A 204 -12.29 -51.03 16.82
N GLN A 205 -12.50 -49.81 16.34
CA GLN A 205 -13.85 -49.35 16.02
C GLN A 205 -13.82 -48.35 14.85
N PRO A 206 -14.36 -48.71 13.67
CA PRO A 206 -14.62 -47.77 12.58
C PRO A 206 -15.96 -47.03 12.76
N PRO A 207 -16.20 -45.93 12.02
CA PRO A 207 -17.14 -44.89 12.41
C PRO A 207 -18.53 -44.99 11.72
N PHE A 208 -19.55 -44.54 12.45
CA PHE A 208 -20.95 -44.22 12.08
C PHE A 208 -21.94 -45.33 11.69
N THR A 209 -23.02 -45.48 12.47
CA THR A 209 -24.40 -45.68 11.98
C THR A 209 -25.46 -45.21 13.00
N GLN A 210 -26.59 -44.74 12.46
CA GLN A 210 -27.72 -43.99 13.00
C GLN A 210 -28.81 -44.78 13.78
N ASN A 211 -29.63 -44.01 14.54
CA ASN A 211 -31.01 -44.26 15.04
C ASN A 211 -31.14 -45.29 16.19
N VAL A 212 -32.01 -45.16 17.21
CA VAL A 212 -33.45 -44.86 17.21
C VAL A 212 -33.88 -44.34 18.60
N GLU A 213 -34.86 -43.45 18.56
CA GLU A 213 -35.76 -42.93 19.59
C GLU A 213 -36.33 -43.95 20.60
N SER A 214 -36.36 -43.60 21.89
CA SER A 214 -37.48 -43.94 22.80
C SER A 214 -37.41 -43.17 24.15
N THR A 215 -38.24 -42.13 24.22
CA THR A 215 -39.24 -41.85 25.29
C THR A 215 -38.81 -41.64 26.75
N GLU A 216 -38.83 -40.38 27.21
CA GLU A 216 -39.85 -39.78 28.13
C GLU A 216 -39.28 -38.66 29.02
N GLY A 217 -40.01 -37.52 29.09
CA GLY A 217 -39.98 -36.61 30.24
C GLY A 217 -39.49 -35.19 30.01
N TYR A 218 -40.26 -34.35 29.30
CA TYR A 218 -40.10 -32.89 29.32
C TYR A 218 -40.59 -32.32 30.67
N GLN A 219 -39.80 -31.45 31.31
CA GLN A 219 -40.22 -30.69 32.50
C GLN A 219 -39.95 -29.19 32.31
N PRO A 220 -40.99 -28.33 32.23
CA PRO A 220 -40.81 -26.89 32.07
C PRO A 220 -40.47 -26.19 33.40
N PRO A 221 -39.78 -25.03 33.37
CA PRO A 221 -39.30 -24.34 34.57
C PRO A 221 -40.42 -23.57 35.29
N PRO A 222 -40.34 -23.44 36.63
CA PRO A 222 -41.30 -22.67 37.42
C PRO A 222 -41.07 -21.16 37.26
N VAL A 223 -42.18 -20.45 37.13
CA VAL A 223 -42.23 -18.98 37.12
C VAL A 223 -42.35 -18.50 38.56
N TYR A 224 -41.48 -17.57 38.96
CA TYR A 224 -41.75 -16.56 39.98
C TYR A 224 -41.17 -15.22 39.53
#